data_AF-A0ABD5XXI0-F1
#
_entry.id   AF-A0ABD5XXI0-F1
#
_cell.length_a   1.000
_cell.length_b   1.000
_cell.length_c   1.000
_cell.angle_alpha   90.00
_cell.angle_beta   90.00
_cell.angle_gamma   90.00
#
_symmetry.space_group_name_H-M   'P 1'
#
loop_
_entity.id
_entity.type
_entity.pdbx_description
1 polymer ?
#
loop_
_entity_poly.entity_id
_entity_poly.type
_entity_poly.pdbx_seq_one_letter_code
_entity_poly.pdbx_strand_id
1 'polypeptide(L)'
;MTFLVTDGDPDAAGLNVAFMELLSHAPYNETLEGPLRAYEEFVLAELADVVRAGVESGDFRDADPEATAAFVLATCDGVTGFGTALGMAEAAADVRDRLFAYLDAVVVADA
;
A
#
# COMPACT_ATOMS: atom_id res chain seq x y z
N MET A 1 3.72 -12.16 5.46
CA MET A 1 2.48 -11.85 4.76
C MET A 1 2.86 -10.82 3.73
N THR A 2 2.88 -11.17 2.44
CA THR A 2 3.62 -10.43 1.42
C THR A 2 2.94 -9.08 1.16
N PHE A 3 3.61 -8.01 1.60
CA PHE A 3 3.34 -6.64 1.17
C PHE A 3 3.36 -6.61 -0.36
N LEU A 4 2.29 -6.07 -0.92
CA LEU A 4 1.81 -6.31 -2.27
C LEU A 4 2.60 -5.46 -3.27
N VAL A 5 3.89 -5.78 -3.46
CA VAL A 5 4.71 -5.36 -4.60
C VAL A 5 5.74 -6.47 -4.87
N THR A 6 5.50 -7.31 -5.86
CA THR A 6 6.61 -7.98 -6.56
C THR A 6 6.53 -7.53 -8.01
N ASP A 7 7.22 -6.44 -8.27
CA ASP A 7 7.44 -5.93 -9.62
C ASP A 7 8.06 -7.06 -10.48
N GLY A 8 7.31 -7.54 -11.47
CA GLY A 8 7.77 -8.55 -12.43
C GLY A 8 7.46 -10.02 -12.16
N ASP A 9 6.78 -10.39 -11.06
CA ASP A 9 6.32 -11.78 -10.84
C ASP A 9 4.87 -11.98 -11.34
N PRO A 10 4.63 -12.79 -12.39
CA PRO A 10 3.29 -13.03 -12.91
C PRO A 10 2.34 -13.71 -11.91
N ASP A 11 2.85 -14.53 -10.98
CA ASP A 11 2.00 -15.20 -9.99
C ASP A 11 1.46 -14.21 -8.96
N ALA A 12 2.27 -13.20 -8.60
CA ALA A 12 1.84 -12.12 -7.72
C ALA A 12 0.86 -11.16 -8.40
N ALA A 13 1.02 -10.90 -9.70
CA ALA A 13 0.04 -10.13 -10.46
C ALA A 13 -1.34 -10.80 -10.42
N GLY A 14 -1.39 -12.13 -10.56
CA GLY A 14 -2.63 -12.91 -10.43
C GLY A 14 -3.27 -12.82 -9.04
N LEU A 15 -2.45 -12.87 -7.98
CA LEU A 15 -2.93 -12.73 -6.60
C LEU A 15 -3.58 -11.35 -6.36
N ASN A 16 -3.00 -10.30 -6.90
CA ASN A 16 -3.50 -8.93 -6.75
C ASN A 16 -4.87 -8.76 -7.41
N VAL A 17 -5.05 -9.34 -8.60
CA VAL A 17 -6.35 -9.35 -9.29
C VAL A 17 -7.38 -10.11 -8.48
N ALA A 18 -7.04 -11.31 -7.98
CA ALA A 18 -7.95 -12.07 -7.12
C ALA A 18 -8.34 -11.28 -5.86
N PHE A 19 -7.40 -10.56 -5.24
CA PHE A 19 -7.70 -9.75 -4.07
C PHE A 19 -8.66 -8.60 -4.39
N MET A 20 -8.48 -7.91 -5.53
CA MET A 20 -9.42 -6.88 -6.01
C MET A 20 -10.83 -7.44 -6.27
N GLU A 21 -10.93 -8.65 -6.85
CA GLU A 21 -12.21 -9.32 -7.04
C GLU A 21 -12.90 -9.59 -5.70
N LEU A 22 -12.17 -10.09 -4.71
CA LEU A 22 -12.69 -10.32 -3.35
C LEU A 22 -13.17 -9.01 -2.71
N LEU A 23 -12.39 -7.92 -2.81
CA LEU A 23 -12.78 -6.60 -2.32
C LEU A 23 -14.03 -6.06 -3.01
N SER A 24 -14.18 -6.27 -4.32
CA SER A 24 -15.36 -5.83 -5.07
C SER A 24 -16.66 -6.53 -4.62
N HIS A 25 -16.54 -7.76 -4.12
CA HIS A 25 -17.65 -8.56 -3.61
C HIS A 25 -17.89 -8.38 -2.10
N ALA A 26 -16.93 -7.86 -1.34
CA ALA A 26 -17.02 -7.69 0.11
C ALA A 26 -18.28 -6.95 0.59
N PRO A 27 -18.74 -5.84 -0.05
CA PRO A 27 -19.95 -5.12 0.37
C PRO A 27 -21.24 -5.94 0.28
N TYR A 28 -21.21 -7.07 -0.42
CA TYR A 28 -22.36 -7.94 -0.66
C TYR A 28 -22.21 -9.31 -0.01
N ASN A 29 -21.10 -9.57 0.69
CA ASN A 29 -20.80 -10.87 1.29
C ASN A 29 -20.08 -10.71 2.63
N GLU A 30 -20.82 -10.86 3.72
CA GLU A 30 -20.31 -10.76 5.10
C GLU A 30 -19.21 -11.77 5.42
N THR A 31 -19.16 -12.90 4.70
CA THR A 31 -18.08 -13.90 4.85
C THR A 31 -16.75 -13.40 4.30
N LEU A 32 -16.79 -12.44 3.36
CA LEU A 32 -15.60 -11.77 2.82
C LEU A 32 -15.28 -10.48 3.58
N GLU A 33 -16.29 -9.69 3.96
CA GLU A 33 -16.11 -8.39 4.60
C GLU A 33 -15.23 -8.46 5.86
N GLY A 34 -15.54 -9.35 6.80
CA GLY A 34 -14.83 -9.45 8.07
C GLY A 34 -13.33 -9.78 7.91
N PRO A 35 -12.97 -10.87 7.21
CA PRO A 35 -11.56 -11.22 6.95
C PRO A 35 -10.79 -10.16 6.16
N LEU A 36 -11.41 -9.55 5.14
CA LEU A 36 -10.76 -8.51 4.34
C LEU A 36 -10.52 -7.24 5.17
N ARG A 37 -11.50 -6.80 5.97
CA ARG A 37 -11.30 -5.69 6.92
C ARG A 37 -10.15 -5.97 7.87
N ALA A 38 -10.12 -7.16 8.48
CA ALA A 38 -9.07 -7.52 9.42
C ALA A 38 -7.68 -7.55 8.76
N TYR A 39 -7.62 -7.94 7.48
CA TYR A 39 -6.39 -7.87 6.71
C TYR A 39 -5.94 -6.42 6.46
N GLU A 40 -6.82 -5.54 5.98
CA GLU A 40 -6.49 -4.13 5.74
C GLU A 40 -6.07 -3.42 7.03
N GLU A 41 -6.78 -3.67 8.13
CA GLU A 41 -6.44 -3.13 9.45
C GLU A 41 -5.06 -3.62 9.93
N PHE A 42 -4.72 -4.88 9.67
CA PHE A 42 -3.39 -5.42 9.97
C PHE A 42 -2.31 -4.73 9.15
N VAL A 43 -2.51 -4.56 7.83
CA VAL A 43 -1.52 -3.90 6.96
C VAL A 43 -1.33 -2.43 7.36
N LEU A 44 -2.42 -1.72 7.67
CA LEU A 44 -2.35 -0.35 8.17
C LEU A 44 -1.56 -0.25 9.48
N ALA A 45 -1.80 -1.17 10.43
CA ALA A 45 -1.07 -1.20 11.69
C ALA A 45 0.43 -1.44 11.49
N GLU A 46 0.80 -2.41 10.66
CA GLU A 46 2.21 -2.70 10.37
C GLU A 46 2.92 -1.51 9.69
N LEU A 47 2.25 -0.85 8.74
CA LEU A 47 2.79 0.37 8.12
C LEU A 47 2.92 1.52 9.12
N ALA A 48 1.93 1.72 9.98
CA ALA A 48 1.98 2.76 11.01
C ALA A 48 3.10 2.49 12.02
N ASP A 49 3.34 1.22 12.38
CA ASP A 49 4.44 0.82 13.25
C ASP A 49 5.81 1.14 12.62
N VAL A 50 5.97 0.92 11.31
CA VAL A 50 7.19 1.31 10.58
C VAL A 50 7.40 2.82 10.62
N VAL A 51 6.36 3.62 10.35
CA VAL A 51 6.47 5.09 10.40
C VAL A 51 6.80 5.55 11.81
N ARG A 52 6.10 5.03 12.82
CA ARG A 52 6.33 5.37 14.23
C ARG A 52 7.76 5.07 14.66
N ALA A 53 8.28 3.91 14.30
CA ALA A 53 9.67 3.54 14.60
C ALA A 53 10.67 4.51 13.95
N GLY A 54 10.44 4.94 12.71
CA GLY A 54 11.29 5.93 12.04
C GLY A 54 11.20 7.34 12.64
N VAL A 55 10.03 7.75 13.14
CA VAL A 55 9.88 9.01 13.89
C VAL A 55 10.63 8.93 15.22
N GLU A 56 10.50 7.82 15.95
CA GLU A 56 11.17 7.59 17.24
C GLU A 56 12.69 7.51 17.11
N SER A 57 13.21 6.94 16.02
CA SER A 57 14.65 6.89 15.73
C SER A 57 15.22 8.21 15.21
N GLY A 58 14.35 9.12 14.76
CA GLY A 58 14.73 10.37 14.10
C GLY A 58 15.07 10.22 12.62
N ASP A 59 14.88 9.04 12.03
CA ASP A 59 15.05 8.81 10.57
C ASP A 59 13.92 9.49 9.76
N PHE A 60 12.74 9.61 10.36
CA PHE A 60 11.60 10.35 9.80
C PHE A 60 11.34 11.64 10.59
N ARG A 61 10.85 12.67 9.91
CA ARG A 61 10.30 13.91 10.49
C ARG A 61 9.07 13.58 11.36
N ASP A 62 8.46 14.58 12.01
CA ASP A 62 7.23 14.42 12.83
C ASP A 62 5.98 14.09 11.97
N ALA A 63 6.04 12.96 11.27
CA ALA A 63 4.98 12.43 10.42
C ALA A 63 3.95 11.69 11.27
N ASP A 64 2.67 11.91 10.97
CA ASP A 64 1.56 11.15 11.56
C ASP A 64 1.63 9.69 11.06
N PRO A 65 1.87 8.69 11.94
CA PRO A 65 2.06 7.31 11.53
C PRO A 65 0.84 6.71 10.82
N GLU A 66 -0.35 6.93 11.39
CA GLU A 66 -1.60 6.37 10.91
C GLU A 66 -2.01 7.01 9.57
N ALA A 67 -1.88 8.34 9.45
CA ALA A 67 -2.20 9.04 8.20
C ALA A 67 -1.21 8.69 7.07
N THR A 68 0.08 8.55 7.40
CA THR A 68 1.11 8.18 6.43
C THR A 68 0.92 6.74 5.95
N ALA A 69 0.61 5.81 6.86
CA ALA A 69 0.29 4.42 6.52
C ALA A 69 -0.92 4.33 5.56
N ALA A 70 -1.99 5.05 5.86
CA ALA A 70 -3.18 5.08 5.02
C ALA A 70 -2.89 5.64 3.62
N PHE A 71 -2.06 6.69 3.51
CA PHE A 71 -1.65 7.25 2.23
C PHE A 71 -0.82 6.27 1.39
N VAL A 72 0.14 5.58 2.01
CA VAL A 72 0.98 4.59 1.33
C VAL A 72 0.13 3.43 0.83
N LEU A 73 -0.70 2.84 1.69
CA LEU A 73 -1.57 1.73 1.32
C LEU A 73 -2.51 2.09 0.16
N ALA A 74 -3.22 3.21 0.27
CA ALA A 74 -4.14 3.66 -0.77
C ALA A 74 -3.43 3.92 -2.12
N THR A 75 -2.19 4.41 -2.09
CA THR A 75 -1.39 4.61 -3.30
C THR A 75 -1.00 3.28 -3.94
N CYS A 76 -0.55 2.30 -3.15
CA CYS A 76 -0.20 0.95 -3.62
C CYS A 76 -1.41 0.21 -4.22
N ASP A 77 -2.55 0.25 -3.55
CA ASP A 77 -3.79 -0.39 -4.04
C ASP A 77 -4.29 0.27 -5.33
N GLY A 78 -4.23 1.60 -5.39
CA GLY A 78 -4.61 2.36 -6.58
C GLY A 78 -3.79 1.98 -7.81
N VAL A 79 -2.46 1.84 -7.64
CA VAL A 79 -1.54 1.43 -8.72
C VAL A 79 -1.84 0.02 -9.21
N THR A 80 -2.21 -0.88 -8.30
CA THR A 80 -2.53 -2.26 -8.64
C THR A 80 -3.68 -2.35 -9.66
N GLY A 81 -4.72 -1.53 -9.51
CA GLY A 81 -5.87 -1.51 -10.40
C GLY A 81 -5.50 -1.20 -11.86
N PHE A 82 -4.95 -0.02 -12.13
CA PHE A 82 -4.63 0.37 -13.51
C PHE A 82 -3.30 -0.22 -14.01
N GLY A 83 -2.30 -0.33 -13.15
CA GLY A 83 -0.98 -0.84 -13.49
C GLY A 83 -1.01 -2.31 -13.88
N THR A 84 -1.63 -3.14 -13.03
CA THR A 84 -1.72 -4.59 -13.26
C THR A 84 -2.92 -4.95 -14.11
N ALA A 85 -4.14 -4.54 -13.72
CA ALA A 85 -5.34 -5.04 -14.39
C ALA A 85 -5.54 -4.45 -15.81
N LEU A 86 -5.04 -3.22 -16.06
CA LEU A 86 -5.15 -2.57 -17.36
C LEU A 86 -3.83 -2.55 -18.15
N GLY A 87 -2.76 -3.13 -17.61
CA GLY A 87 -1.45 -3.20 -18.26
C GLY A 87 -0.76 -1.84 -18.43
N MET A 88 -1.02 -0.87 -17.54
CA MET A 88 -0.44 0.47 -17.59
C MET A 88 0.83 0.55 -16.73
N ALA A 89 1.82 -0.30 -17.03
CA ALA A 89 3.02 -0.47 -16.23
C ALA A 89 3.85 0.82 -16.11
N GLU A 90 3.92 1.63 -17.16
CA GLU A 90 4.66 2.90 -17.16
C GLU A 90 4.02 3.92 -16.21
N ALA A 91 2.69 4.04 -16.22
CA ALA A 91 1.98 4.92 -15.30
C ALA A 91 2.12 4.45 -13.84
N ALA A 92 2.17 3.13 -13.62
CA ALA A 92 2.42 2.54 -12.31
C ALA A 92 3.83 2.88 -11.79
N ALA A 93 4.84 2.79 -12.66
CA ALA A 93 6.20 3.20 -12.36
C ALA A 93 6.29 4.69 -12.02
N ASP A 94 5.63 5.56 -12.79
CA ASP A 94 5.58 7.01 -12.53
C ASP A 94 4.98 7.33 -11.14
N VAL A 95 3.91 6.62 -10.74
CA VAL A 95 3.29 6.80 -9.42
C VAL A 95 4.21 6.31 -8.30
N ARG A 96 4.87 5.17 -8.48
CA ARG A 96 5.85 4.68 -7.51
C ARG A 96 6.99 5.68 -7.31
N ASP A 97 7.56 6.18 -8.40
CA ASP A 97 8.67 7.13 -8.35
C ASP A 97 8.22 8.44 -7.68
N ARG A 98 6.97 8.87 -7.93
CA ARG A 98 6.38 10.04 -7.26
C ARG A 98 6.11 9.81 -5.77
N LEU A 99 5.68 8.61 -5.38
CA LEU A 99 5.49 8.25 -3.97
C LEU A 99 6.81 8.34 -3.21
N PHE A 100 7.89 7.77 -3.74
CA PHE A 100 9.22 7.88 -3.12
C PHE A 100 9.68 9.33 -3.00
N ALA A 101 9.56 10.12 -4.08
CA ALA A 101 9.90 11.54 -4.03
C ALA A 101 9.08 12.32 -3.00
N TYR A 102 7.81 11.96 -2.79
CA TYR A 102 6.96 12.55 -1.76
C TYR A 102 7.42 12.14 -0.35
N LEU A 103 7.71 10.85 -0.13
CA LEU A 103 8.19 10.35 1.15
C LEU A 103 9.54 10.99 1.52
N ASP A 104 10.47 11.14 0.58
CA ASP A 104 11.74 11.84 0.81
C ASP A 104 11.51 13.30 1.21
N ALA A 105 10.62 13.99 0.49
CA ALA A 105 10.36 15.41 0.69
C ALA A 105 9.59 15.72 1.99
N VAL A 106 8.71 14.82 2.43
CA VAL A 106 7.76 15.10 3.52
C VAL A 106 8.01 14.25 4.75
N VAL A 107 8.49 13.01 4.59
CA VAL A 107 8.63 12.03 5.67
C VAL A 107 10.09 11.84 6.11
N VAL A 108 11.05 11.68 5.21
CA VAL A 108 12.44 11.35 5.56
C VAL A 108 13.20 12.56 6.12
N ALA A 109 13.78 12.48 7.33
CA ALA A 109 14.49 13.60 7.92
C ALA A 109 15.74 14.01 7.11
N ASP A 110 16.11 15.30 7.18
CA ASP A 110 17.35 15.78 6.58
C ASP A 110 18.53 15.31 7.44
N ALA A 111 19.53 14.67 6.81
CA ALA A 111 20.72 14.12 7.48
C ALA A 111 21.65 15.19 8.09
#